data_AF-A1CBZ9-F1
#
_entry.id   AF-A1CBZ9-F1
#
_cell.length_a   1.000
_cell.length_b   1.000
_cell.length_c   1.000
_cell.angle_alpha   90.00
_cell.angle_beta   90.00
_cell.angle_gamma   90.00
#
_symmetry.space_group_name_H-M   'P 1'
#
loop_
_entity.id
_entity.type
_entity.pdbx_description
1 polymer ?
#
loop_
_entity_poly.entity_id
_entity_poly.type
_entity_poly.pdbx_seq_one_letter_code
_entity_poly.pdbx_strand_id
1 'polypeptide(L)'
;MSFKPSERVSLPSVDVISYAFDNAYDVDRPILIDVHDPSRSISCRQARKIVRQLVAGLRAWGVKPGDCVAIHSFNEIYYCMLVLAIVGAGGVFAGTNPAYTRPELAHLFRTAEARFVVSEPEIVQPALEAVKETGIPEKNVLIFDVLGQSIPPGQQSWRTLFDHGEEDWMRFDDQQTAEQPTAARMFSSGTTGSPKRSRSPTATS
;
A
#
# COMPACT_ATOMS: atom_id res chain seq x y z
N MET A 1 23.84 18.97 22.44
CA MET A 1 24.49 18.75 21.12
C MET A 1 23.46 18.12 20.19
N SER A 2 23.08 18.80 19.12
CA SER A 2 22.16 18.26 18.12
C SER A 2 22.99 17.45 17.12
N PHE A 3 22.77 16.14 17.05
CA PHE A 3 23.48 15.26 16.14
C PHE A 3 23.06 15.59 14.70
N LYS A 4 23.92 16.28 13.94
CA LYS A 4 23.73 16.50 12.50
C LYS A 4 24.67 15.55 11.76
N PRO A 5 24.16 14.73 10.82
CA PRO A 5 24.99 13.81 10.05
C PRO A 5 26.02 14.60 9.22
N SER A 6 27.20 14.00 9.02
CA SER A 6 28.33 14.58 8.29
C SER A 6 28.07 14.77 6.80
N GLU A 7 27.11 14.04 6.24
CA GLU A 7 26.64 14.21 4.87
C GLU A 7 25.11 14.25 4.84
N ARG A 8 24.59 15.18 4.04
CA ARG A 8 23.19 15.19 3.62
C ARG A 8 23.18 14.79 2.15
N VAL A 9 22.76 13.56 1.87
CA VAL A 9 22.45 13.16 0.50
C VAL A 9 21.22 13.97 0.07
N SER A 10 21.33 14.72 -1.02
CA SER A 10 20.19 15.42 -1.61
C SER A 10 19.21 14.35 -2.13
N LEU A 11 18.06 14.23 -1.48
CA LEU A 11 16.99 13.36 -1.98
C LEU A 11 16.40 13.99 -3.25
N PRO A 12 16.29 13.24 -4.36
CA PRO A 12 15.66 13.76 -5.57
C PRO A 12 14.17 14.03 -5.33
N SER A 13 13.64 15.10 -5.91
CA SER A 13 12.23 15.51 -5.80
C SER A 13 11.31 14.73 -6.74
N VAL A 14 11.63 13.47 -7.02
CA VAL A 14 10.83 12.58 -7.90
C VAL A 14 9.93 11.68 -7.07
N ASP A 15 8.84 11.20 -7.66
CA ASP A 15 7.96 10.25 -6.98
C ASP A 15 8.69 8.94 -6.59
N VAL A 16 8.24 8.31 -5.50
CA VAL A 16 8.90 7.12 -4.92
C VAL A 16 8.99 5.94 -5.90
N ILE A 17 8.07 5.87 -6.86
CA ILE A 17 7.98 4.77 -7.83
C ILE A 17 9.01 4.98 -8.93
N SER A 18 9.14 6.21 -9.44
CA SER A 18 10.23 6.61 -10.34
C SER A 18 11.60 6.49 -9.67
N TYR A 19 11.73 6.92 -8.41
CA TYR A 19 12.96 6.69 -7.65
C TYR A 19 13.31 5.19 -7.54
N ALA A 20 12.31 4.34 -7.29
CA ALA A 20 12.53 2.90 -7.16
C ALA A 20 12.95 2.23 -8.50
N PHE A 21 12.38 2.65 -9.63
CA PHE A 21 12.54 1.92 -10.89
C PHE A 21 13.45 2.58 -11.94
N ASP A 22 13.76 3.87 -11.84
CA ASP A 22 14.49 4.59 -12.89
C ASP A 22 16.03 4.63 -12.61
N ASN A 23 16.50 3.91 -11.58
CA ASN A 23 17.94 3.75 -11.27
C ASN A 23 18.62 2.64 -12.09
N ALA A 24 19.93 2.80 -12.37
CA ALA A 24 20.73 1.94 -13.25
C ALA A 24 21.17 0.60 -12.60
N TYR A 25 20.20 -0.28 -12.31
CA TYR A 25 20.44 -1.66 -11.87
C TYR A 25 20.12 -2.67 -12.97
N ASP A 26 20.64 -3.89 -12.86
CA ASP A 26 20.21 -5.00 -13.70
C ASP A 26 18.71 -5.26 -13.47
N VAL A 27 17.90 -4.87 -14.45
CA VAL A 27 16.44 -4.87 -14.35
C VAL A 27 15.83 -6.27 -14.33
N ASP A 28 16.60 -7.28 -14.71
CA ASP A 28 16.15 -8.68 -14.77
C ASP A 28 16.58 -9.49 -13.53
N ARG A 29 17.45 -8.92 -12.68
CA ARG A 29 17.80 -9.53 -11.40
C ARG A 29 16.63 -9.48 -10.41
N PRO A 30 16.32 -10.57 -9.69
CA PRO A 30 15.31 -10.57 -8.62
C PRO A 30 15.64 -9.57 -7.51
N ILE A 31 14.63 -8.79 -7.09
CA ILE A 31 14.70 -7.81 -5.99
C ILE A 31 13.82 -8.18 -4.80
N LEU A 32 12.75 -8.95 -5.03
CA LEU A 32 11.91 -9.55 -4.00
C LEU A 32 11.89 -11.05 -4.22
N ILE A 33 12.16 -11.81 -3.17
CA ILE A 33 12.23 -13.26 -3.19
C ILE A 33 11.47 -13.75 -1.98
N ASP A 34 10.53 -14.67 -2.20
CA ASP A 34 9.84 -15.33 -1.10
C ASP A 34 10.81 -16.27 -0.36
N VAL A 35 10.86 -16.16 0.96
CA VAL A 35 11.80 -16.92 1.80
C VAL A 35 11.42 -18.40 1.89
N HIS A 36 10.14 -18.73 1.74
CA HIS A 36 9.61 -20.08 1.81
C HIS A 36 9.60 -20.76 0.43
N ASP A 37 9.50 -19.98 -0.64
CA ASP A 37 9.59 -20.46 -2.01
C ASP A 37 10.39 -19.50 -2.92
N PRO A 38 11.72 -19.69 -3.03
CA PRO A 38 12.57 -18.81 -3.83
C PRO A 38 12.24 -18.76 -5.33
N SER A 39 11.43 -19.71 -5.83
CA SER A 39 10.94 -19.65 -7.22
C SER A 39 9.95 -18.49 -7.43
N ARG A 40 9.27 -18.07 -6.35
CA ARG A 40 8.45 -16.86 -6.32
C ARG A 40 9.36 -15.66 -6.07
N SER A 41 9.75 -15.03 -7.18
CA SER A 41 10.56 -13.83 -7.15
C SER A 41 10.09 -12.80 -8.18
N ILE A 42 10.42 -11.54 -7.92
CA ILE A 42 10.05 -10.39 -8.74
C ILE A 42 11.31 -9.59 -9.03
N SER A 43 11.62 -9.40 -10.32
CA SER A 43 12.67 -8.48 -10.79
C SER A 43 12.14 -7.03 -10.92
N CYS A 44 13.02 -6.05 -11.07
CA CYS A 44 12.60 -4.66 -11.32
C CYS A 44 11.69 -4.52 -12.54
N ARG A 45 12.00 -5.24 -13.64
CA ARG A 45 11.18 -5.23 -14.86
C ARG A 45 9.77 -5.77 -14.59
N GLN A 46 9.66 -6.88 -13.87
CA GLN A 46 8.38 -7.48 -13.50
C GLN A 46 7.61 -6.56 -12.55
N ALA A 47 8.28 -6.03 -11.52
CA ALA A 47 7.71 -5.09 -10.56
C ALA A 47 7.10 -3.87 -11.24
N ARG A 48 7.83 -3.23 -12.17
CA ARG A 48 7.32 -2.09 -12.94
C ARG A 48 6.04 -2.43 -13.70
N LYS A 49 6.00 -3.59 -14.36
CA LYS A 49 4.82 -4.06 -15.09
C LYS A 49 3.65 -4.31 -14.15
N ILE A 50 3.87 -5.06 -13.06
CA ILE A 50 2.85 -5.37 -12.04
C ILE A 50 2.26 -4.08 -11.46
N VAL A 51 3.10 -3.11 -11.10
CA VAL A 51 2.64 -1.82 -10.57
C VAL A 51 1.75 -1.09 -11.58
N ARG A 52 2.12 -1.05 -12.88
CA ARG A 52 1.29 -0.43 -13.92
C ARG A 52 -0.06 -1.12 -14.09
N GLN A 53 -0.09 -2.45 -14.00
CA GLN A 53 -1.34 -3.21 -14.06
C GLN A 53 -2.23 -2.90 -12.86
N LEU A 54 -1.65 -2.91 -11.66
CA LEU A 54 -2.37 -2.59 -10.43
C LEU A 54 -2.85 -1.14 -10.39
N VAL A 55 -2.10 -0.18 -10.94
CA VAL A 55 -2.57 1.22 -11.07
C VAL A 55 -3.84 1.29 -11.92
N ALA A 56 -3.86 0.64 -13.09
CA ALA A 56 -5.03 0.57 -13.94
C ALA A 56 -6.22 -0.09 -13.22
N GLY A 57 -5.96 -1.23 -12.58
CA GLY A 57 -6.96 -1.96 -11.79
C GLY A 57 -7.54 -1.15 -10.64
N LEU A 58 -6.72 -0.46 -9.86
CA LEU A 58 -7.16 0.34 -8.72
C LEU A 58 -8.04 1.52 -9.18
N ARG A 59 -7.68 2.18 -10.28
CA ARG A 59 -8.50 3.23 -10.89
C ARG A 59 -9.82 2.67 -11.40
N ALA A 60 -9.81 1.51 -12.04
CA ALA A 60 -11.02 0.82 -12.51
C ALA A 60 -11.92 0.34 -11.37
N TRP A 61 -11.33 -0.10 -10.25
CA TRP A 61 -12.04 -0.44 -9.01
C TRP A 61 -12.68 0.80 -8.35
N GLY A 62 -12.25 2.00 -8.74
CA GLY A 62 -12.85 3.28 -8.37
C GLY A 62 -12.04 4.10 -7.38
N VAL A 63 -10.78 3.73 -7.12
CA VAL A 63 -9.86 4.53 -6.29
C VAL A 63 -9.61 5.87 -6.97
N LYS A 64 -9.84 6.96 -6.24
CA LYS A 64 -9.55 8.33 -6.68
C LYS A 64 -8.37 8.92 -5.93
N PRO A 65 -7.70 9.96 -6.48
CA PRO A 65 -6.66 10.67 -5.76
C PRO A 65 -7.12 11.12 -4.36
N GLY A 66 -6.33 10.79 -3.34
CA GLY A 66 -6.62 11.06 -1.93
C GLY A 66 -7.49 10.01 -1.21
N ASP A 67 -8.09 9.05 -1.91
CA ASP A 67 -8.81 7.95 -1.26
C ASP A 67 -7.83 7.03 -0.52
N CYS A 68 -8.20 6.60 0.69
CA CYS A 68 -7.38 5.69 1.47
C CYS A 68 -7.74 4.22 1.20
N VAL A 69 -6.71 3.42 0.90
CA VAL A 69 -6.77 1.97 0.72
C VAL A 69 -6.00 1.30 1.87
N ALA A 70 -6.71 0.52 2.68
CA ALA A 70 -6.11 -0.23 3.79
C ALA A 70 -5.69 -1.63 3.34
N ILE A 71 -4.52 -2.10 3.77
CA ILE A 71 -4.04 -3.47 3.52
C ILE A 71 -3.93 -4.24 4.85
N HIS A 72 -4.61 -5.38 4.92
CA HIS A 72 -4.57 -6.33 6.05
C HIS A 72 -4.04 -7.69 5.60
N SER A 73 -2.72 -7.86 5.69
CA SER A 73 -1.99 -8.95 5.05
C SER A 73 -0.71 -9.24 5.83
N PHE A 74 -0.26 -10.49 5.80
CA PHE A 74 1.06 -10.91 6.25
C PHE A 74 2.16 -10.40 5.29
N ASN A 75 3.38 -10.85 5.49
CA ASN A 75 4.46 -10.52 4.56
C ASN A 75 4.25 -11.26 3.24
N GLU A 76 4.07 -10.49 2.17
CA GLU A 76 3.88 -11.00 0.81
C GLU A 76 4.73 -10.19 -0.19
N ILE A 77 5.37 -10.84 -1.17
CA ILE A 77 6.18 -10.19 -2.21
C ILE A 77 5.38 -9.22 -3.09
N TYR A 78 4.07 -9.42 -3.28
CA TYR A 78 3.19 -8.49 -3.97
C TYR A 78 2.69 -7.34 -3.07
N TYR A 79 2.88 -7.40 -1.76
CA TYR A 79 2.47 -6.34 -0.82
C TYR A 79 3.11 -5.00 -1.22
N CYS A 80 4.42 -5.00 -1.45
CA CYS A 80 5.16 -3.82 -1.89
C CYS A 80 4.63 -3.28 -3.22
N MET A 81 4.27 -4.16 -4.16
CA MET A 81 3.73 -3.76 -5.46
C MET A 81 2.37 -3.09 -5.31
N LEU A 82 1.51 -3.64 -4.45
CA LEU A 82 0.20 -3.07 -4.16
C LEU A 82 0.32 -1.70 -3.46
N VAL A 83 1.24 -1.55 -2.51
CA VAL A 83 1.53 -0.24 -1.88
C VAL A 83 1.96 0.78 -2.93
N LEU A 84 2.95 0.45 -3.77
CA LEU A 84 3.42 1.34 -4.83
C LEU A 84 2.30 1.68 -5.82
N ALA A 85 1.45 0.72 -6.16
CA ALA A 85 0.33 0.95 -7.07
C ALA A 85 -0.77 1.85 -6.45
N ILE A 86 -1.06 1.72 -5.15
CA ILE A 86 -1.99 2.61 -4.45
C ILE A 86 -1.48 4.05 -4.53
N VAL A 87 -0.20 4.27 -4.18
CA VAL A 87 0.43 5.58 -4.30
C VAL A 87 0.43 6.07 -5.75
N GLY A 88 0.74 5.18 -6.70
CA GLY A 88 0.78 5.50 -8.13
C GLY A 88 -0.59 5.81 -8.74
N ALA A 89 -1.67 5.27 -8.17
CA ALA A 89 -3.03 5.65 -8.51
C ALA A 89 -3.45 7.02 -7.91
N GLY A 90 -2.59 7.63 -7.08
CA GLY A 90 -2.88 8.84 -6.32
C GLY A 90 -3.58 8.57 -4.98
N GLY A 91 -3.77 7.31 -4.61
CA GLY A 91 -4.37 6.89 -3.37
C GLY A 91 -3.41 6.97 -2.18
N VAL A 92 -3.96 6.76 -0.99
CA VAL A 92 -3.23 6.79 0.28
C VAL A 92 -3.20 5.39 0.87
N PHE A 93 -2.02 4.81 1.01
CA PHE A 93 -1.89 3.52 1.66
C PHE A 93 -2.00 3.62 3.19
N ALA A 94 -2.73 2.69 3.81
CA ALA A 94 -2.74 2.45 5.25
C ALA A 94 -2.47 0.97 5.56
N GLY A 95 -1.33 0.69 6.19
CA GLY A 95 -0.99 -0.66 6.65
C GLY A 95 -1.66 -0.99 7.98
N THR A 96 -2.01 -2.26 8.17
CA THR A 96 -2.48 -2.79 9.45
C THR A 96 -1.53 -3.88 9.96
N ASN A 97 -1.71 -4.32 11.20
CA ASN A 97 -1.03 -5.52 11.71
C ASN A 97 -1.95 -6.74 11.52
N PRO A 98 -1.47 -7.87 10.99
CA PRO A 98 -2.25 -9.12 10.87
C PRO A 98 -2.90 -9.61 12.16
N ALA A 99 -2.34 -9.25 13.31
CA ALA A 99 -2.87 -9.62 14.63
C ALA A 99 -4.02 -8.70 15.10
N TYR A 100 -4.36 -7.65 14.36
CA TYR A 100 -5.42 -6.72 14.77
C TYR A 100 -6.78 -7.39 14.81
N THR A 101 -7.45 -7.17 15.93
CA THR A 101 -8.82 -7.60 16.15
C THR A 101 -9.80 -6.66 15.45
N ARG A 102 -11.05 -7.10 15.30
CA ARG A 102 -12.17 -6.31 14.76
C ARG A 102 -12.23 -4.87 15.29
N PRO A 103 -12.24 -4.59 16.62
CA PRO A 103 -12.32 -3.22 17.12
C PRO A 103 -11.08 -2.37 16.76
N GLU A 104 -9.89 -2.97 16.71
CA GLU A 104 -8.66 -2.27 16.31
C GLU A 104 -8.68 -1.92 14.83
N LEU A 105 -9.14 -2.84 13.98
CA LEU A 105 -9.35 -2.60 12.55
C LEU A 105 -10.42 -1.52 12.31
N ALA A 106 -11.56 -1.58 12.99
CA ALA A 106 -12.60 -0.56 12.88
C ALA A 106 -12.09 0.82 13.31
N HIS A 107 -11.30 0.89 14.38
CA HIS A 107 -10.66 2.13 14.81
C HIS A 107 -9.68 2.65 13.76
N LEU A 108 -8.84 1.79 13.19
CA LEU A 108 -7.90 2.15 12.14
C LEU A 108 -8.62 2.64 10.89
N PHE A 109 -9.63 1.92 10.40
CA PHE A 109 -10.39 2.30 9.20
C PHE A 109 -11.04 3.68 9.35
N ARG A 110 -11.62 4.00 10.51
CA ARG A 110 -12.14 5.35 10.78
C ARG A 110 -11.04 6.40 10.80
N THR A 111 -9.96 6.13 11.54
CA THR A 111 -8.88 7.12 11.75
C THR A 111 -8.07 7.38 10.48
N ALA A 112 -7.93 6.35 9.65
CA ALA A 112 -7.31 6.41 8.33
C ALA A 112 -8.27 6.93 7.25
N GLU A 113 -9.56 7.06 7.55
CA GLU A 113 -10.62 7.36 6.57
C GLU A 113 -10.58 6.39 5.39
N ALA A 114 -10.36 5.10 5.68
CA ALA A 114 -10.28 4.04 4.70
C ALA A 114 -11.59 3.93 3.91
N ARG A 115 -11.46 3.88 2.58
CA ARG A 115 -12.58 3.71 1.64
C ARG A 115 -12.56 2.35 0.95
N PHE A 116 -11.39 1.74 0.93
CA PHE A 116 -11.11 0.46 0.28
C PHE A 116 -10.28 -0.40 1.23
N VAL A 117 -10.50 -1.70 1.21
CA VAL A 117 -9.77 -2.68 2.02
C VAL A 117 -9.31 -3.82 1.13
N VAL A 118 -8.05 -4.19 1.25
CA VAL A 118 -7.49 -5.41 0.67
C VAL A 118 -7.03 -6.28 1.83
N SER A 119 -7.53 -7.51 1.93
CA SER A 119 -7.23 -8.40 3.06
C SER A 119 -6.88 -9.80 2.61
N GLU A 120 -5.90 -10.43 3.26
CA GLU A 120 -5.62 -11.84 3.05
C GLU A 120 -6.77 -12.73 3.55
N PRO A 121 -7.05 -13.84 2.85
CA PRO A 121 -8.20 -14.70 3.14
C PRO A 121 -8.17 -15.31 4.54
N GLU A 122 -7.00 -15.65 5.08
CA GLU A 122 -6.82 -16.29 6.39
C GLU A 122 -7.22 -15.39 7.55
N ILE A 123 -7.11 -14.07 7.36
CA ILE A 123 -7.35 -13.04 8.40
C ILE A 123 -8.46 -12.08 8.01
N VAL A 124 -9.25 -12.41 7.00
CA VAL A 124 -10.28 -11.51 6.45
C VAL A 124 -11.47 -11.30 7.40
N GLN A 125 -11.78 -12.27 8.26
CA GLN A 125 -13.03 -12.25 9.03
C GLN A 125 -13.14 -11.01 9.94
N PRO A 126 -12.15 -10.67 10.79
CA PRO A 126 -12.18 -9.43 11.56
C PRO A 126 -12.27 -8.16 10.69
N ALA A 127 -11.66 -8.17 9.50
CA ALA A 127 -11.70 -7.05 8.57
C ALA A 127 -13.11 -6.84 7.96
N LEU A 128 -13.80 -7.90 7.57
CA LEU A 128 -15.18 -7.83 7.06
C LEU A 128 -16.14 -7.30 8.12
N GLU A 129 -15.97 -7.72 9.37
CA GLU A 129 -16.77 -7.23 10.49
C GLU A 129 -16.51 -5.74 10.76
N ALA A 130 -15.25 -5.30 10.70
CA ALA A 130 -14.87 -3.90 10.83
C ALA A 130 -15.37 -3.03 9.66
N VAL A 131 -15.35 -3.54 8.42
CA VAL A 131 -15.91 -2.90 7.23
C VAL A 131 -17.39 -2.59 7.42
N LYS A 132 -18.17 -3.57 7.91
CA LYS A 132 -19.59 -3.39 8.22
C LYS A 132 -19.84 -2.33 9.28
N GLU A 133 -19.04 -2.31 10.35
CA GLU A 133 -19.15 -1.33 11.43
C GLU A 133 -18.78 0.10 10.99
N THR A 134 -17.90 0.23 10.00
CA THR A 134 -17.41 1.53 9.50
C THR A 134 -18.15 2.05 8.28
N GLY A 135 -19.07 1.25 7.72
CA GLY A 135 -19.88 1.64 6.57
C GLY A 135 -19.12 1.62 5.23
N ILE A 136 -17.97 0.94 5.17
CA ILE A 136 -17.26 0.71 3.91
C ILE A 136 -18.11 -0.26 3.06
N PRO A 137 -18.43 0.05 1.80
CA PRO A 137 -19.20 -0.86 0.94
C PRO A 137 -18.49 -2.20 0.76
N GLU A 138 -19.22 -3.32 0.78
CA GLU A 138 -18.61 -4.65 0.61
C GLU A 138 -17.89 -4.80 -0.74
N LYS A 139 -18.38 -4.15 -1.81
CA LYS A 139 -17.70 -4.10 -3.11
C LYS A 139 -16.33 -3.39 -3.10
N ASN A 140 -16.05 -2.63 -2.04
CA ASN A 140 -14.76 -1.97 -1.81
C ASN A 140 -13.84 -2.84 -0.93
N VAL A 141 -14.11 -4.15 -0.85
CA VAL A 141 -13.23 -5.14 -0.24
C VAL A 141 -12.75 -6.12 -1.31
N LEU A 142 -11.43 -6.30 -1.40
CA LEU A 142 -10.80 -7.33 -2.23
C LEU A 142 -10.00 -8.30 -1.35
N ILE A 143 -9.99 -9.56 -1.77
CA ILE A 143 -9.24 -10.62 -1.11
C ILE A 143 -7.87 -10.75 -1.74
N PHE A 144 -6.82 -10.66 -0.93
CA PHE A 144 -5.43 -10.76 -1.37
C PHE A 144 -4.98 -12.22 -1.50
N ASP A 145 -5.71 -12.99 -2.30
CA ASP A 145 -5.51 -14.43 -2.52
C ASP A 145 -4.33 -14.72 -3.46
N VAL A 146 -3.15 -14.15 -3.18
CA VAL A 146 -1.94 -14.26 -4.02
C VAL A 146 -1.61 -15.71 -4.35
N LEU A 147 -1.74 -16.62 -3.38
CA LEU A 147 -1.38 -18.03 -3.54
C LEU A 147 -2.50 -18.88 -4.16
N GLY A 148 -3.63 -18.27 -4.54
CA GLY A 148 -4.78 -19.02 -5.07
C GLY A 148 -5.64 -19.61 -3.97
N GLN A 149 -5.57 -19.01 -2.78
CA GLN A 149 -6.41 -19.38 -1.65
C GLN A 149 -7.89 -19.16 -1.96
N SER A 150 -8.76 -19.91 -1.28
CA SER A 150 -10.20 -19.78 -1.43
C SER A 150 -10.70 -18.41 -0.98
N ILE A 151 -11.63 -17.85 -1.76
CA ILE A 151 -12.25 -16.56 -1.48
C ILE A 151 -13.56 -16.77 -0.70
N PRO A 152 -13.82 -16.01 0.38
CA PRO A 152 -15.10 -16.05 1.08
C PRO A 152 -16.28 -15.71 0.16
N PRO A 153 -17.46 -16.32 0.37
CA PRO A 153 -18.65 -16.01 -0.42
C PRO A 153 -18.99 -14.51 -0.42
N GLY A 154 -19.34 -13.99 -1.59
CA GLY A 154 -19.69 -12.57 -1.77
C GLY A 154 -18.51 -11.61 -1.86
N GLN A 155 -17.26 -12.09 -1.74
CA GLN A 155 -16.05 -11.29 -1.91
C GLN A 155 -15.44 -11.52 -3.29
N GLN A 156 -14.58 -10.58 -3.72
CA GLN A 156 -13.88 -10.64 -5.00
C GLN A 156 -12.37 -10.77 -4.82
N SER A 157 -11.71 -11.47 -5.74
CA SER A 157 -10.25 -11.60 -5.77
C SER A 157 -9.60 -10.25 -6.10
N TRP A 158 -8.47 -9.93 -5.46
CA TRP A 158 -7.61 -8.82 -5.88
C TRP A 158 -7.08 -9.03 -7.30
N ARG A 159 -7.06 -10.27 -7.82
CA ARG A 159 -6.59 -10.58 -9.18
C ARG A 159 -7.41 -9.86 -10.25
N THR A 160 -8.65 -9.49 -9.94
CA THR A 160 -9.49 -8.65 -10.82
C THR A 160 -8.81 -7.32 -11.18
N LEU A 161 -7.90 -6.82 -10.35
CA LEU A 161 -7.12 -5.62 -10.63
C LEU A 161 -6.20 -5.79 -11.86
N PHE A 162 -5.86 -7.02 -12.27
CA PHE A 162 -5.03 -7.27 -13.45
C PHE A 162 -5.82 -7.31 -14.77
N ASP A 163 -7.16 -7.28 -14.73
CA ASP A 163 -8.02 -7.44 -15.90
C ASP A 163 -8.21 -6.13 -16.70
N HIS A 164 -7.50 -5.07 -16.33
CA HIS A 164 -7.71 -3.71 -16.84
C HIS A 164 -6.54 -3.17 -17.69
N GLY A 165 -5.58 -4.01 -18.05
CA GLY A 165 -4.41 -3.61 -18.84
C GLY A 165 -3.33 -2.94 -18.00
N GLU A 166 -2.65 -1.93 -18.55
CA GLU A 166 -1.56 -1.20 -17.90
C GLU A 166 -1.74 0.31 -18.03
N GLU A 167 -1.57 1.04 -16.94
CA GLU A 167 -1.52 2.50 -16.94
C GLU A 167 -0.26 2.98 -16.23
N ASP A 168 0.28 4.13 -16.66
CA ASP A 168 1.36 4.78 -15.93
C ASP A 168 0.83 5.39 -14.62
N TRP A 169 1.68 5.37 -13.59
CA TRP A 169 1.40 6.02 -12.31
C TRP A 169 1.42 7.54 -12.44
N MET A 170 0.80 8.21 -11.47
CA MET A 170 0.91 9.65 -11.31
C MET A 170 2.36 10.01 -10.99
N ARG A 171 3.00 10.73 -11.91
CA ARG A 171 4.37 11.22 -11.77
C ARG A 171 4.37 12.67 -11.33
N PHE A 172 5.32 13.01 -10.48
CA PHE A 172 5.68 14.39 -10.19
C PHE A 172 7.20 14.48 -10.07
N ASP A 173 7.75 15.60 -10.52
CA ASP A 173 9.18 15.93 -10.50
C ASP A 173 9.43 17.31 -9.84
N ASP A 174 8.41 17.87 -9.20
CA ASP A 174 8.44 19.19 -8.58
C ASP A 174 8.39 19.11 -7.05
N GLN A 175 9.13 20.02 -6.41
CA GLN A 175 9.25 20.08 -4.95
C GLN A 175 7.92 20.44 -4.26
N GLN A 176 7.05 21.20 -4.91
CA GLN A 176 5.77 21.64 -4.33
C GLN A 176 4.81 20.45 -4.14
N THR A 177 4.78 19.51 -5.10
CA THR A 177 4.03 18.26 -5.00
C THR A 177 4.69 17.29 -4.02
N ALA A 178 6.03 17.21 -4.01
CA ALA A 178 6.78 16.36 -3.09
C ALA A 178 6.56 16.71 -1.60
N GLU A 179 6.30 17.98 -1.29
CA GLU A 179 6.03 18.47 0.07
C GLU A 179 4.56 18.26 0.52
N GLN A 180 3.66 17.79 -0.35
CA GLN A 180 2.27 17.50 0.03
C GLN A 180 2.15 16.15 0.77
N PRO A 181 1.61 16.12 2.00
CA PRO A 181 1.64 14.93 2.84
C PRO A 181 0.46 14.01 2.55
N THR A 182 0.56 13.12 1.54
CA THR A 182 -0.47 12.06 1.43
C THR A 182 -0.03 10.74 0.78
N ALA A 183 1.25 10.40 0.71
CA ALA A 183 1.65 9.11 0.14
C ALA A 183 1.30 7.90 1.04
N ALA A 184 1.44 8.03 2.37
CA ALA A 184 1.16 6.94 3.31
C ALA A 184 0.67 7.46 4.67
N ARG A 185 -0.36 6.82 5.23
CA ARG A 185 -0.79 7.01 6.62
C ARG A 185 -0.30 5.80 7.43
N MET A 186 0.91 5.90 8.00
CA MET A 186 1.48 4.85 8.85
C MET A 186 1.11 5.08 10.31
N PHE A 187 0.56 4.07 10.97
CA PHE A 187 0.28 4.10 12.41
C PHE A 187 1.38 3.33 13.15
N SER A 188 2.17 4.02 13.97
CA SER A 188 3.14 3.36 14.85
C SER A 188 2.43 2.80 16.08
N SER A 189 2.62 1.51 16.37
CA SER A 189 2.21 0.91 17.64
C SER A 189 3.12 1.42 18.76
N GLY A 190 2.79 2.58 19.33
CA GLY A 190 3.37 3.00 20.60
C GLY A 190 2.93 2.03 21.70
N THR A 191 3.89 1.46 22.43
CA THR A 191 3.63 0.63 23.61
C THR A 191 2.85 1.45 24.65
N THR A 192 1.72 0.89 25.09
CA THR A 192 0.84 1.38 26.18
C THR A 192 0.31 2.82 26.04
N GLY A 193 -0.82 2.96 25.33
CA GLY A 193 -1.64 4.16 25.26
C GLY A 193 -2.28 4.27 23.89
N SER A 194 -3.60 4.48 23.81
CA SER A 194 -4.40 4.51 22.59
C SER A 194 -3.68 5.19 21.41
N PRO A 195 -3.74 4.62 20.18
CA PRO A 195 -2.88 5.02 19.08
C PRO A 195 -3.06 6.51 18.77
N LYS A 196 -2.01 7.29 19.06
CA LYS A 196 -1.90 8.70 18.67
C LYS A 196 -1.33 8.76 17.26
N ARG A 197 -2.05 9.49 16.40
CA ARG A 197 -1.63 9.90 15.06
C ARG A 197 -0.22 10.51 15.12
N SER A 198 0.79 9.86 14.54
CA SER A 198 2.06 10.51 14.24
C SER A 198 1.92 11.21 12.88
N ARG A 199 1.83 12.53 12.91
CA ARG A 199 2.26 13.36 11.78
C ARG A 199 3.75 13.61 12.02
N SER A 200 4.60 13.38 11.04
CA SER A 200 5.99 13.80 11.08
C SER A 200 6.11 15.21 10.49
N PRO A 201 6.36 16.27 11.29
CA PRO A 201 6.79 17.55 10.78
C PRO A 201 8.31 17.70 10.93
N THR A 202 8.97 18.20 9.91
CA THR A 202 10.32 18.79 9.97
C THR A 202 10.34 19.94 8.97
N ALA A 203 10.86 21.12 9.22
CA ALA A 203 11.40 21.78 10.40
C ALA A 203 11.26 23.29 10.13
N THR A 204 10.96 24.09 11.15
CA THR A 204 10.92 25.56 11.04
C THR A 204 12.34 26.12 10.96
N SER A 205 12.53 26.97 9.94
CA SER A 205 13.53 28.05 9.76
C SER A 205 15.02 27.68 9.72
#